data_AF-A0A5B6W087-F1
#
_entry.id   AF-A0A5B6W087-F1
#
_cell.length_a   1.000
_cell.length_b   1.000
_cell.length_c   1.000
_cell.angle_alpha   90.00
_cell.angle_beta   90.00
_cell.angle_gamma   90.00
#
_symmetry.space_group_name_H-M   'P 1'
#
loop_
_entity.id
_entity.type
_entity.pdbx_description
1 polymer ?
#
loop_
_entity_poly.entity_id
_entity_poly.type
_entity_poly.pdbx_seq_one_letter_code
_entity_poly.pdbx_strand_id
1 'polypeptide(L)'
;MASLGFCCPTNSLLFSRSSVVNHRRNLQTRFIVSSSTSSSELVTQSAVKPVTVGCSRLEKVENVAVRVELSNGCVGWGEVSVVPWVNWNQATALEEVRKACEFLSQGPPVTLNLVLHQISEMFPGSEFASVRAGLEMALVDAVANSIDVPLWRLFGGVSDSLSTAATIPTTSSAKAFDLAAKYCKLGFKTLEIKLGRNLNADIEVLQAVRTAHPHCLFILDANEGYTSKEAIEVLHKLNGKQFSISQVIVQN
;
A
#
# COMPACT_ATOMS: atom_id res chain seq x y z
N MET A 1 45.85 -18.00 14.03
CA MET A 1 46.27 -17.04 15.07
C MET A 1 46.76 -15.80 14.33
N ALA A 2 46.25 -14.59 14.45
CA ALA A 2 45.40 -13.98 15.46
C ALA A 2 44.29 -13.13 14.81
N SER A 3 43.19 -13.06 15.55
CA SER A 3 42.00 -12.25 15.33
C SER A 3 42.28 -10.79 15.71
N LEU A 4 41.85 -9.84 14.87
CA LEU A 4 41.73 -8.43 15.23
C LEU A 4 40.23 -8.07 15.14
N GLY A 5 39.59 -8.13 16.30
CA GLY A 5 38.20 -7.73 16.49
C GLY A 5 38.06 -6.22 16.55
N PHE A 6 37.16 -5.67 15.74
CA PHE A 6 36.63 -4.32 15.93
C PHE A 6 35.42 -4.41 16.86
N CYS A 7 35.64 -3.96 18.10
CA CYS A 7 34.59 -3.69 19.08
C CYS A 7 33.72 -2.52 18.60
N CYS A 8 32.46 -2.79 18.29
CA CYS A 8 31.42 -1.77 18.17
C CYS A 8 30.73 -1.66 19.54
N PRO A 9 30.68 -0.49 20.20
CA PRO A 9 30.01 -0.36 21.49
C PRO A 9 28.49 -0.41 21.28
N THR A 10 27.89 -1.53 21.69
CA THR A 10 26.44 -1.68 21.85
C THR A 10 25.97 -0.76 22.97
N ASN A 11 25.43 0.41 22.62
CA ASN A 11 24.67 1.21 23.56
C ASN A 11 23.25 0.62 23.63
N SER A 12 23.09 -0.37 24.50
CA SER A 12 21.79 -0.95 24.84
C SER A 12 20.98 0.07 25.64
N LEU A 13 20.21 0.91 24.95
CA LEU A 13 19.13 1.67 25.58
C LEU A 13 18.00 0.68 25.92
N LEU A 14 18.07 0.16 27.15
CA LEU A 14 16.97 -0.47 27.85
C LEU A 14 15.79 0.53 27.90
N PHE A 15 14.87 0.45 26.95
CA PHE A 15 13.56 1.09 27.08
C PHE A 15 12.77 0.32 28.15
N SER A 16 12.77 0.86 29.37
CA SER A 16 11.89 0.36 30.42
C SER A 16 10.44 0.51 29.99
N ARG A 17 9.59 -0.47 30.31
CA ARG A 17 8.15 -0.53 30.00
C ARG A 17 7.29 0.58 30.67
N SER A 18 7.90 1.68 31.11
CA SER A 18 7.32 2.70 31.98
C SER A 18 7.05 4.05 31.29
N SER A 19 7.39 4.22 30.01
CA SER A 19 7.27 5.51 29.31
C SER A 19 6.03 5.66 28.42
N VAL A 20 4.94 4.93 28.70
CA VAL A 20 3.62 5.09 28.03
C VAL A 20 2.88 6.38 28.45
N VAL A 21 3.52 7.24 29.24
CA VAL A 21 2.91 8.47 29.76
C VAL A 21 3.42 9.70 29.00
N ASN A 22 2.48 10.42 28.37
CA ASN A 22 2.58 11.78 27.83
C ASN A 22 3.37 12.00 26.51
N HIS A 23 2.89 11.44 25.40
CA HIS A 23 3.18 11.96 24.05
C HIS A 23 1.93 12.55 23.35
N ARG A 24 1.00 13.15 24.12
CA ARG A 24 0.10 14.17 23.56
C ARG A 24 0.89 15.48 23.35
N ARG A 25 1.89 15.47 22.47
CA ARG A 25 2.29 16.73 21.83
C ARG A 25 1.12 17.12 20.93
N ASN A 26 0.50 18.24 21.25
CA ASN A 26 -0.74 18.71 20.65
C ASN A 26 -0.70 18.61 19.11
N LEU A 27 -1.57 17.76 18.54
CA LEU A 27 -1.97 17.81 17.12
C LEU A 27 -2.68 19.14 16.75
N GLN A 28 -2.83 20.06 17.71
CA GLN A 28 -3.30 21.44 17.54
C GLN A 28 -2.20 22.42 17.11
N THR A 29 -0.98 21.95 16.88
CA THR A 29 0.11 22.79 16.38
C THR A 29 -0.26 23.28 14.98
N ARG A 30 -0.28 24.61 14.78
CA ARG A 30 -0.44 25.21 13.46
C ARG A 30 0.85 24.98 12.68
N PHE A 31 0.76 24.38 11.52
CA PHE A 31 1.91 24.22 10.63
C PHE A 31 1.76 25.20 9.47
N ILE A 32 2.83 25.92 9.13
CA ILE A 32 2.91 26.63 7.86
C ILE A 32 3.40 25.61 6.85
N VAL A 33 2.61 25.30 5.83
CA VAL A 33 3.07 24.55 4.66
C VAL A 33 3.72 25.58 3.74
N SER A 34 5.04 25.59 3.70
CA SER A 34 5.78 26.40 2.74
C SER A 34 6.16 25.49 1.59
N SER A 35 5.44 25.57 0.46
CA SER A 35 5.93 24.92 -0.76
C SER A 35 7.14 25.71 -1.27
N SER A 36 8.34 25.38 -0.79
CA SER A 36 9.53 25.70 -1.56
C SER A 36 9.47 24.82 -2.80
N THR A 37 9.37 25.46 -3.95
CA THR A 37 9.37 24.83 -5.26
C THR A 37 10.60 23.92 -5.34
N SER A 38 10.40 22.61 -5.25
CA SER A 38 11.45 21.65 -5.58
C SER A 38 10.78 20.44 -6.21
N SER A 39 10.67 20.52 -7.53
CA SER A 39 10.53 19.41 -8.47
C SER A 39 9.46 18.37 -8.11
N SER A 40 8.33 18.43 -8.81
CA SER A 40 7.60 17.23 -9.18
C SER A 40 8.54 16.35 -10.02
N GLU A 41 9.44 15.61 -9.39
CA GLU A 41 10.24 14.62 -10.11
C GLU A 41 9.31 13.47 -10.50
N LEU A 42 9.23 13.25 -11.80
CA LEU A 42 8.49 12.15 -12.40
C LEU A 42 9.12 10.83 -11.93
N VAL A 43 8.54 10.17 -10.94
CA VAL A 43 8.90 8.79 -10.62
C VAL A 43 8.17 7.87 -11.61
N THR A 44 8.74 7.77 -12.81
CA THR A 44 8.33 6.73 -13.76
C THR A 44 9.02 5.43 -13.39
N GLN A 45 8.31 4.49 -12.77
CA GLN A 45 8.84 3.15 -12.54
C GLN A 45 8.28 2.19 -13.59
N SER A 46 9.16 1.64 -14.43
CA SER A 46 8.80 0.53 -15.29
C SER A 46 8.47 -0.68 -14.42
N ALA A 47 7.29 -1.27 -14.62
CA ALA A 47 6.92 -2.48 -13.92
C ALA A 47 7.88 -3.61 -14.34
N VAL A 48 8.53 -4.27 -13.36
CA VAL A 48 9.48 -5.38 -13.61
C VAL A 48 8.80 -6.53 -14.39
N LYS A 49 7.47 -6.64 -14.30
CA LYS A 49 6.57 -7.43 -15.15
C LYS A 49 5.22 -6.72 -15.25
N PRO A 50 4.45 -6.91 -16.34
CA PRO A 50 3.12 -6.32 -16.45
C PRO A 50 2.23 -6.76 -15.29
N VAL A 51 1.54 -5.80 -14.68
CA VAL A 51 0.61 -6.01 -13.57
C VAL A 51 -0.80 -6.09 -14.16
N THR A 52 -1.54 -7.16 -13.83
CA THR A 52 -2.96 -7.25 -14.19
C THR A 52 -3.78 -6.82 -12.98
N VAL A 53 -4.60 -5.77 -13.14
CA VAL A 53 -5.57 -5.31 -12.14
C VAL A 53 -6.96 -5.43 -12.77
N GLY A 54 -7.80 -6.29 -12.21
CA GLY A 54 -9.11 -6.63 -12.82
C GLY A 54 -8.95 -7.14 -14.26
N CYS A 55 -9.61 -6.49 -15.21
CA CYS A 55 -9.56 -6.83 -16.65
C CYS A 55 -8.44 -6.10 -17.42
N SER A 56 -7.68 -5.20 -16.77
CA SER A 56 -6.68 -4.36 -17.43
C SER A 56 -5.25 -4.81 -17.17
N ARG A 57 -4.43 -4.84 -18.22
CA ARG A 57 -2.99 -5.12 -18.15
C ARG A 57 -2.22 -3.80 -18.20
N LEU A 58 -1.47 -3.52 -17.14
CA LEU A 58 -0.60 -2.35 -17.02
C LEU A 58 0.85 -2.72 -17.36
N GLU A 59 1.37 -2.13 -18.44
CA GLU A 59 2.79 -2.26 -18.82
C GLU A 59 3.68 -1.22 -18.12
N LYS A 60 3.09 -0.10 -17.70
CA LYS A 60 3.78 1.03 -17.08
C LYS A 60 2.93 1.58 -15.95
N VAL A 61 3.58 1.95 -14.84
CA VAL A 61 2.97 2.67 -13.73
C VAL A 61 3.46 4.12 -13.81
N GLU A 62 2.53 5.05 -13.89
CA GLU A 62 2.81 6.48 -14.10
C GLU A 62 2.32 7.32 -12.92
N ASN A 63 2.62 6.84 -11.71
CA ASN A 63 2.22 7.50 -10.49
C ASN A 63 2.88 8.88 -10.36
N VAL A 64 2.29 9.73 -9.52
CA VAL A 64 2.83 11.06 -9.21
C VAL A 64 3.25 11.08 -7.74
N ALA A 65 4.53 11.38 -7.49
CA ALA A 65 5.03 11.59 -6.14
C ALA A 65 4.69 13.02 -5.67
N VAL A 66 4.21 13.14 -4.44
CA VAL A 66 3.87 14.40 -3.79
C VAL A 66 4.85 14.62 -2.65
N ARG A 67 5.51 15.79 -2.64
CA ARG A 67 6.40 16.22 -1.56
C ARG A 67 5.82 17.46 -0.90
N VAL A 68 5.63 17.41 0.42
CA VAL A 68 5.20 18.55 1.24
C VAL A 68 6.32 18.93 2.20
N GLU A 69 6.62 20.21 2.29
CA GLU A 69 7.58 20.76 3.26
C GLU A 69 6.89 21.76 4.18
N LEU A 70 7.09 21.57 5.48
CA LEU A 70 6.61 22.46 6.52
C LEU A 70 7.67 23.54 6.80
N SER A 71 7.24 24.69 7.32
CA SER A 71 8.13 25.81 7.68
C SER A 71 9.25 25.50 8.67
N ASN A 72 9.12 24.42 9.44
CA ASN A 72 10.17 23.95 10.33
C ASN A 72 11.19 23.05 9.61
N GLY A 73 11.09 22.92 8.28
CA GLY A 73 11.96 22.10 7.43
C GLY A 73 11.58 20.62 7.37
N CYS A 74 10.51 20.20 8.05
CA CYS A 74 10.09 18.80 8.02
C CYS A 74 9.38 18.47 6.71
N VAL A 75 9.73 17.33 6.13
CA VAL A 75 9.27 16.91 4.80
C VAL A 75 8.42 15.65 4.94
N GLY A 76 7.39 15.54 4.10
CA GLY A 76 6.61 14.33 3.96
C GLY A 76 6.36 13.97 2.51
N TRP A 77 6.13 12.68 2.27
CA TRP A 77 5.92 12.10 0.95
C TRP A 77 4.59 11.38 0.84
N GLY A 78 3.98 11.49 -0.33
CA GLY A 78 2.80 10.74 -0.72
C GLY A 78 2.84 10.36 -2.18
N GLU A 79 1.92 9.50 -2.59
CA GLU A 79 1.86 8.97 -3.95
C GLU A 79 0.43 9.00 -4.47
N VAL A 80 0.27 9.54 -5.66
CA VAL A 80 -0.99 9.51 -6.41
C VAL A 80 -0.90 8.36 -7.41
N SER A 81 -1.68 7.32 -7.15
CA SER A 81 -1.82 6.20 -8.07
C SER A 81 -2.61 6.59 -9.30
N VAL A 82 -2.00 6.48 -10.49
CA VAL A 82 -2.66 6.72 -11.78
C VAL A 82 -3.19 5.39 -12.29
N VAL A 83 -4.50 5.24 -12.20
CA VAL A 83 -5.19 3.96 -12.41
C VAL A 83 -6.15 4.06 -13.61
N PRO A 84 -6.28 3.00 -14.44
CA PRO A 84 -7.01 3.08 -15.71
C PRO A 84 -8.50 3.43 -15.60
N TRP A 85 -9.15 3.04 -14.50
CA TRP A 85 -10.61 3.17 -14.35
C TRP A 85 -11.09 4.60 -14.11
N VAL A 86 -10.18 5.52 -13.77
CA VAL A 86 -10.51 6.94 -13.54
C VAL A 86 -10.36 7.78 -14.83
N ASN A 87 -9.98 7.18 -15.96
CA ASN A 87 -9.65 7.90 -17.21
C ASN A 87 -8.69 9.09 -16.97
N TRP A 88 -7.79 8.94 -16.01
CA TRP A 88 -6.75 9.89 -15.69
C TRP A 88 -5.42 9.40 -16.23
N ASN A 89 -4.59 10.35 -16.64
CA ASN A 89 -3.19 10.12 -16.93
C ASN A 89 -2.34 10.92 -15.94
N GLN A 90 -1.03 10.72 -16.03
CA GLN A 90 -0.07 11.40 -15.16
C GLN A 90 -0.18 12.93 -15.23
N ALA A 91 -0.46 13.51 -16.40
CA ALA A 91 -0.58 14.96 -16.55
C ALA A 91 -1.82 15.50 -15.84
N THR A 92 -2.97 14.80 -15.94
CA THR A 92 -4.18 15.17 -15.20
C THR A 92 -3.94 15.12 -13.69
N ALA A 93 -3.34 14.03 -13.20
CA ALA A 93 -3.01 13.89 -11.78
C ALA A 93 -2.06 14.99 -11.29
N LEU A 94 -1.04 15.34 -12.08
CA LEU A 94 -0.10 16.40 -11.76
C LEU A 94 -0.77 17.78 -11.69
N GLU A 95 -1.69 18.08 -12.62
CA GLU A 95 -2.41 19.36 -12.60
C GLU A 95 -3.32 19.49 -11.36
N GLU A 96 -4.01 18.42 -10.96
CA GLU A 96 -4.82 18.45 -9.73
C GLU A 96 -3.94 18.61 -8.48
N VAL A 97 -2.80 17.92 -8.41
CA VAL A 97 -1.81 18.13 -7.34
C VAL A 97 -1.29 19.57 -7.34
N ARG A 98 -1.03 20.16 -8.51
CA ARG A 98 -0.56 21.55 -8.65
C ARG A 98 -1.57 22.54 -8.08
N LYS A 99 -2.86 22.38 -8.37
CA LYS A 99 -3.94 23.20 -7.80
C LYS A 99 -3.98 23.12 -6.27
N ALA A 100 -3.83 21.91 -5.72
CA ALA A 100 -3.75 21.71 -4.27
C ALA A 100 -2.55 22.45 -3.67
N CYS A 101 -1.36 22.31 -4.28
CA CYS A 101 -0.15 22.99 -3.84
C CYS A 101 -0.30 24.52 -3.86
N GLU A 102 -0.91 25.08 -4.90
CA GLU A 102 -1.18 26.53 -4.97
C GLU A 102 -2.07 26.98 -3.83
N PHE A 103 -3.16 26.26 -3.58
CA PHE A 103 -4.08 26.55 -2.47
C PHE A 103 -3.38 26.48 -1.12
N LEU A 104 -2.59 25.44 -0.87
CA LEU A 104 -1.86 25.25 0.39
C LEU A 104 -0.81 26.34 0.63
N SER A 105 -0.18 26.83 -0.45
CA SER A 105 0.90 27.84 -0.35
C SER A 105 0.39 29.25 -0.07
N GLN A 106 -0.86 29.53 -0.43
CA GLN A 106 -1.51 30.82 -0.23
C GLN A 106 -2.33 30.86 1.07
N GLY A 107 -2.60 29.71 1.67
CA GLY A 107 -3.43 29.56 2.86
C GLY A 107 -2.75 30.01 4.15
N PRO A 108 -3.53 30.45 5.16
CA PRO A 108 -2.98 30.67 6.50
C PRO A 108 -2.54 29.35 7.14
N PRO A 109 -1.72 29.39 8.19
CA PRO A 109 -1.31 28.19 8.92
C PRO A 109 -2.52 27.55 9.61
N VAL A 110 -2.76 26.27 9.31
CA VAL A 110 -3.91 25.52 9.80
C VAL A 110 -3.48 24.24 10.52
N THR A 111 -4.42 23.61 11.23
CA THR A 111 -4.19 22.29 11.83
C THR A 111 -4.29 21.20 10.77
N LEU A 112 -3.63 20.06 11.00
CA LEU A 112 -3.67 18.91 10.08
C LEU A 112 -5.12 18.51 9.72
N ASN A 113 -6.00 18.35 10.71
CA ASN A 113 -7.39 17.96 10.44
C ASN A 113 -8.14 18.96 9.56
N LEU A 114 -7.87 20.26 9.72
CA LEU A 114 -8.53 21.28 8.92
C LEU A 114 -8.03 21.25 7.47
N VAL A 115 -6.72 21.09 7.24
CA VAL A 115 -6.19 20.99 5.88
C VAL A 115 -6.66 19.71 5.17
N LEU A 116 -6.71 18.58 5.87
CA LEU A 116 -7.24 17.33 5.30
C LEU A 116 -8.72 17.50 4.90
N HIS A 117 -9.52 18.17 5.73
CA HIS A 117 -10.90 18.50 5.38
C HIS A 117 -10.97 19.42 4.16
N GLN A 118 -10.14 20.45 4.07
CA GLN A 118 -10.10 21.35 2.90
C GLN A 118 -9.70 20.61 1.60
N ILE A 119 -8.75 19.68 1.67
CA ILE A 119 -8.38 18.81 0.55
C ILE A 119 -9.56 17.92 0.14
N SER A 120 -10.28 17.35 1.11
CA SER A 120 -11.50 16.56 0.84
C SER A 120 -12.58 17.38 0.13
N GLU A 121 -12.80 18.63 0.53
CA GLU A 121 -13.78 19.54 -0.08
C GLU A 121 -13.34 20.01 -1.48
N MET A 122 -12.04 20.21 -1.69
CA MET A 122 -11.48 20.60 -2.99
C MET A 122 -11.61 19.48 -4.04
N PHE A 123 -11.52 18.23 -3.58
CA PHE A 123 -11.52 17.04 -4.41
C PHE A 123 -12.67 16.10 -4.03
N PRO A 124 -13.94 16.51 -4.23
CA PRO A 124 -15.08 15.69 -3.90
C PRO A 124 -15.23 14.54 -4.89
N GLY A 125 -15.77 13.39 -4.46
CA GLY A 125 -16.00 12.24 -5.34
C GLY A 125 -14.92 11.16 -5.26
N SER A 126 -15.14 10.10 -6.05
CA SER A 126 -14.30 8.89 -6.06
C SER A 126 -13.20 8.96 -7.12
N GLU A 127 -13.42 9.73 -8.16
CA GLU A 127 -12.48 10.02 -9.23
C GLU A 127 -11.23 10.74 -8.71
N PHE A 128 -11.36 11.58 -7.68
CA PHE A 128 -10.22 12.25 -7.04
C PHE A 128 -9.60 11.49 -5.87
N ALA A 129 -10.03 10.26 -5.60
CA ALA A 129 -9.57 9.51 -4.43
C ALA A 129 -8.05 9.32 -4.39
N SER A 130 -7.40 9.08 -5.53
CA SER A 130 -5.95 8.91 -5.60
C SER A 130 -5.20 10.21 -5.34
N VAL A 131 -5.68 11.34 -5.87
CA VAL A 131 -5.08 12.67 -5.62
C VAL A 131 -5.20 13.04 -4.15
N ARG A 132 -6.40 12.87 -3.56
CA ARG A 132 -6.58 13.06 -2.11
C ARG A 132 -5.62 12.19 -1.31
N ALA A 133 -5.58 10.88 -1.58
CA ALA A 133 -4.71 9.96 -0.86
C ALA A 133 -3.24 10.41 -0.91
N GLY A 134 -2.72 10.77 -2.09
CA GLY A 134 -1.34 11.24 -2.22
C GLY A 134 -1.06 12.52 -1.45
N LEU A 135 -1.97 13.50 -1.48
CA LEU A 135 -1.84 14.75 -0.73
C LEU A 135 -1.93 14.55 0.78
N GLU A 136 -2.94 13.79 1.23
CA GLU A 136 -3.16 13.49 2.64
C GLU A 136 -1.98 12.69 3.23
N MET A 137 -1.46 11.70 2.51
CA MET A 137 -0.26 10.95 2.92
C MET A 137 0.95 11.86 3.10
N ALA A 138 1.22 12.75 2.13
CA ALA A 138 2.35 13.67 2.23
C ALA A 138 2.23 14.63 3.43
N LEU A 139 1.03 15.14 3.70
CA LEU A 139 0.76 16.00 4.86
C LEU A 139 0.92 15.25 6.18
N VAL A 140 0.35 14.05 6.28
CA VAL A 140 0.44 13.22 7.49
C VAL A 140 1.88 12.80 7.76
N ASP A 141 2.64 12.41 6.74
CA ASP A 141 4.06 12.07 6.86
C ASP A 141 4.90 13.27 7.31
N ALA A 142 4.66 14.45 6.73
CA ALA A 142 5.37 15.67 7.12
C ALA A 142 5.11 16.04 8.59
N VAL A 143 3.85 15.93 9.03
CA VAL A 143 3.47 16.17 10.43
C VAL A 143 4.08 15.12 11.35
N ALA A 144 4.06 13.84 10.97
CA ALA A 144 4.68 12.75 11.75
C ALA A 144 6.18 12.98 11.94
N ASN A 145 6.88 13.37 10.87
CA ASN A 145 8.29 13.76 10.90
C ASN A 145 8.53 15.01 11.76
N SER A 146 7.62 15.98 11.76
CA SER A 146 7.73 17.19 12.60
C SER A 146 7.68 16.96 14.10
N ILE A 147 7.09 15.84 14.53
CA ILE A 147 6.98 15.46 15.93
C ILE A 147 7.85 14.26 16.29
N ASP A 148 8.67 13.77 15.36
CA ASP A 148 9.55 12.61 15.49
C ASP A 148 8.80 11.33 15.92
N VAL A 149 7.66 11.07 15.26
CA VAL A 149 6.82 9.89 15.53
C VAL A 149 6.63 9.10 14.23
N PRO A 150 6.97 7.80 14.18
CA PRO A 150 6.69 6.98 13.00
C PRO A 150 5.18 6.77 12.83
N LEU A 151 4.71 6.69 11.58
CA LEU A 151 3.28 6.62 11.24
C LEU A 151 2.52 5.51 11.99
N TRP A 152 3.09 4.33 12.15
CA TRP A 152 2.44 3.23 12.88
C TRP A 152 2.13 3.57 14.35
N ARG A 153 2.94 4.45 14.99
CA ARG A 153 2.64 4.98 16.33
C ARG A 153 1.59 6.07 16.28
N LEU A 154 1.64 6.93 15.28
CA LEU A 154 0.62 7.96 15.07
C LEU A 154 -0.78 7.33 14.92
N PHE A 155 -0.86 6.18 14.25
CA PHE A 155 -2.09 5.41 14.04
C PHE A 155 -2.40 4.38 15.15
N GLY A 156 -1.88 4.55 16.36
CA GLY A 156 -2.30 3.79 17.54
C GLY A 156 -1.30 2.78 18.09
N GLY A 157 -0.18 2.54 17.40
CA GLY A 157 1.00 1.90 18.00
C GLY A 157 0.88 0.40 18.29
N VAL A 158 -0.04 -0.32 17.62
CA VAL A 158 -0.29 -1.75 17.89
C VAL A 158 0.90 -2.65 17.54
N SER A 159 1.52 -2.41 16.38
CA SER A 159 2.68 -3.17 15.90
C SER A 159 3.53 -2.32 14.97
N ASP A 160 4.84 -2.51 15.00
CA ASP A 160 5.83 -1.97 14.07
C ASP A 160 6.21 -2.96 12.95
N SER A 161 5.55 -4.13 12.93
CA SER A 161 5.75 -5.18 11.93
C SER A 161 4.43 -5.66 11.35
N LEU A 162 4.47 -6.08 10.08
CA LEU A 162 3.33 -6.65 9.36
C LEU A 162 3.78 -7.84 8.52
N SER A 163 2.88 -8.81 8.35
CA SER A 163 3.06 -9.89 7.38
C SER A 163 2.38 -9.50 6.08
N THR A 164 3.06 -9.70 4.96
CA THR A 164 2.51 -9.44 3.63
C THR A 164 2.33 -10.73 2.84
N ALA A 165 1.37 -10.72 1.92
CA ALA A 165 1.13 -11.82 0.99
C ALA A 165 1.88 -11.60 -0.33
N ALA A 166 2.27 -12.69 -0.99
CA ALA A 166 2.74 -12.61 -2.37
C ALA A 166 1.59 -12.93 -3.33
N THR A 167 1.41 -12.10 -4.36
CA THR A 167 0.36 -12.29 -5.36
C THR A 167 0.83 -13.23 -6.47
N ILE A 168 0.01 -14.24 -6.76
CA ILE A 168 0.06 -15.07 -7.97
C ILE A 168 -0.96 -14.49 -8.95
N PRO A 169 -0.51 -13.87 -10.06
CA PRO A 169 -1.41 -13.31 -11.06
C PRO A 169 -2.15 -14.43 -11.80
N THR A 170 -3.21 -14.09 -12.53
CA THR A 170 -3.93 -15.06 -13.36
C THR A 170 -2.98 -15.71 -14.36
N THR A 171 -2.79 -17.02 -14.24
CA THR A 171 -1.77 -17.76 -14.98
C THR A 171 -2.11 -19.25 -15.05
N SER A 172 -1.31 -20.05 -15.76
CA SER A 172 -1.51 -21.50 -15.85
C SER A 172 -1.13 -22.20 -14.55
N SER A 173 -1.71 -23.37 -14.29
CA SER A 173 -1.41 -24.19 -13.10
C SER A 173 0.09 -24.49 -12.95
N ALA A 174 0.78 -24.81 -14.05
CA ALA A 174 2.23 -25.03 -14.05
C ALA A 174 3.02 -23.78 -13.60
N LYS A 175 2.68 -22.60 -14.12
CA LYS A 175 3.36 -21.35 -13.74
C LYS A 175 3.01 -20.91 -12.31
N ALA A 176 1.78 -21.20 -11.87
CA ALA A 176 1.36 -20.96 -10.49
C ALA A 176 2.13 -21.85 -9.50
N PHE A 177 2.38 -23.13 -9.84
CA PHE A 177 3.25 -24.02 -9.07
C PHE A 177 4.65 -23.42 -8.90
N ASP A 178 5.29 -23.00 -10.00
CA ASP A 178 6.64 -22.43 -9.97
C ASP A 178 6.72 -21.16 -9.11
N LEU A 179 5.71 -20.27 -9.24
CA LEU A 179 5.61 -19.06 -8.43
C LEU A 179 5.40 -19.39 -6.95
N ALA A 180 4.51 -20.32 -6.63
CA ALA A 180 4.24 -20.75 -5.26
C ALA A 180 5.48 -21.38 -4.61
N ALA A 181 6.19 -22.25 -5.32
CA ALA A 181 7.44 -22.84 -4.86
C ALA A 181 8.51 -21.77 -4.63
N LYS A 182 8.61 -20.78 -5.53
CA LYS A 182 9.49 -19.62 -5.36
C LYS A 182 9.12 -18.82 -4.11
N TYR A 183 7.85 -18.47 -3.92
CA TYR A 183 7.41 -17.67 -2.78
C TYR A 183 7.53 -18.43 -1.45
N CYS A 184 7.35 -19.75 -1.45
CA CYS A 184 7.64 -20.60 -0.30
C CYS A 184 9.12 -20.48 0.12
N LYS A 185 10.06 -20.55 -0.84
CA LYS A 185 11.50 -20.39 -0.58
C LYS A 185 11.85 -19.00 -0.08
N LEU A 186 11.11 -17.96 -0.48
CA LEU A 186 11.26 -16.59 0.01
C LEU A 186 10.60 -16.36 1.38
N GLY A 187 9.96 -17.37 1.97
CA GLY A 187 9.41 -17.32 3.31
C GLY A 187 7.97 -16.81 3.41
N PHE A 188 7.30 -16.51 2.28
CA PHE A 188 5.90 -16.08 2.29
C PHE A 188 5.00 -17.18 2.88
N LYS A 189 4.15 -16.79 3.82
CA LYS A 189 3.18 -17.69 4.48
C LYS A 189 1.78 -17.57 3.91
N THR A 190 1.47 -16.44 3.28
CA THR A 190 0.19 -16.16 2.66
C THR A 190 0.39 -15.85 1.18
N LEU A 191 -0.43 -16.44 0.33
CA LEU A 191 -0.43 -16.21 -1.11
C LEU A 191 -1.82 -15.69 -1.52
N GLU A 192 -1.84 -14.56 -2.22
CA GLU A 192 -3.03 -14.04 -2.89
C GLU A 192 -3.09 -14.61 -4.31
N ILE A 193 -4.21 -15.18 -4.71
CA ILE A 193 -4.35 -15.88 -5.99
C ILE A 193 -5.47 -15.21 -6.78
N LYS A 194 -5.11 -14.64 -7.94
CA LYS A 194 -6.05 -13.98 -8.85
C LYS A 194 -6.78 -15.02 -9.71
N LEU A 195 -8.09 -15.15 -9.48
CA LEU A 195 -9.00 -16.11 -10.11
C LEU A 195 -10.10 -15.39 -10.92
N GLY A 196 -11.17 -16.09 -11.30
CA GLY A 196 -12.38 -15.48 -11.86
C GLY A 196 -12.46 -15.54 -13.38
N ARG A 197 -11.70 -16.42 -14.05
CA ARG A 197 -11.80 -16.60 -15.51
C ARG A 197 -12.51 -17.87 -15.92
N ASN A 198 -12.19 -18.98 -15.26
CA ASN A 198 -12.79 -20.27 -15.54
C ASN A 198 -12.68 -21.14 -14.29
N LEU A 199 -13.84 -21.55 -13.77
CA LEU A 199 -13.92 -22.29 -12.51
C LEU A 199 -13.00 -23.52 -12.46
N ASN A 200 -13.00 -24.34 -13.51
CA ASN A 200 -12.21 -25.58 -13.52
C ASN A 200 -10.71 -25.29 -13.61
N ALA A 201 -10.30 -24.36 -14.46
CA ALA A 201 -8.89 -23.95 -14.56
C ALA A 201 -8.39 -23.30 -13.25
N ASP A 202 -9.24 -22.51 -12.60
CA ASP A 202 -8.94 -21.88 -11.31
C ASP A 202 -8.71 -22.93 -10.21
N ILE A 203 -9.51 -24.01 -10.20
CA ILE A 203 -9.30 -25.13 -9.26
C ILE A 203 -7.96 -25.82 -9.51
N GLU A 204 -7.58 -26.04 -10.77
CA GLU A 204 -6.27 -26.61 -11.12
C GLU A 204 -5.12 -25.73 -10.63
N VAL A 205 -5.24 -24.41 -10.77
CA VAL A 205 -4.29 -23.44 -10.23
C VAL A 205 -4.17 -23.57 -8.71
N LEU A 206 -5.29 -23.63 -7.99
CA LEU A 206 -5.28 -23.76 -6.53
C LEU A 206 -4.64 -25.07 -6.07
N GLN A 207 -4.91 -26.18 -6.76
CA GLN A 207 -4.27 -27.47 -6.47
C GLN A 207 -2.77 -27.45 -6.70
N ALA A 208 -2.32 -26.81 -7.79
CA ALA A 208 -0.90 -26.65 -8.10
C ALA A 208 -0.19 -25.83 -7.03
N VAL A 209 -0.78 -24.70 -6.61
CA VAL A 209 -0.22 -23.86 -5.54
C VAL A 209 -0.15 -24.63 -4.21
N ARG A 210 -1.19 -25.37 -3.83
CA ARG A 210 -1.19 -26.19 -2.59
C ARG A 210 -0.13 -27.28 -2.63
N THR A 211 0.10 -27.90 -3.79
CA THR A 211 1.15 -28.91 -3.94
C THR A 211 2.53 -28.30 -3.74
N ALA A 212 2.79 -27.12 -4.31
CA ALA A 212 4.06 -26.41 -4.19
C ALA A 212 4.29 -25.81 -2.79
N HIS A 213 3.22 -25.38 -2.12
CA HIS A 213 3.27 -24.76 -0.80
C HIS A 213 2.17 -25.33 0.11
N PRO A 214 2.39 -26.52 0.70
CA PRO A 214 1.35 -27.26 1.44
C PRO A 214 0.76 -26.53 2.65
N HIS A 215 1.48 -25.58 3.22
CA HIS A 215 1.10 -24.92 4.48
C HIS A 215 0.78 -23.42 4.33
N CYS A 216 0.73 -22.89 3.10
CA CYS A 216 0.34 -21.49 2.94
C CYS A 216 -1.15 -21.26 3.20
N LEU A 217 -1.44 -20.03 3.61
CA LEU A 217 -2.77 -19.46 3.65
C LEU A 217 -3.12 -18.87 2.28
N PHE A 218 -4.37 -19.04 1.88
CA PHE A 218 -4.89 -18.48 0.64
C PHE A 218 -5.73 -17.24 0.88
N ILE A 219 -5.44 -16.19 0.11
CA ILE A 219 -6.38 -15.10 -0.18
C ILE A 219 -6.85 -15.35 -1.61
N LEU A 220 -8.14 -15.63 -1.80
CA LEU A 220 -8.71 -15.83 -3.13
C LEU A 220 -9.30 -14.50 -3.60
N ASP A 221 -8.86 -14.01 -4.75
CA ASP A 221 -9.39 -12.78 -5.32
C ASP A 221 -9.86 -13.03 -6.75
N ALA A 222 -11.17 -13.00 -6.94
CA ALA A 222 -11.80 -13.22 -8.23
C ALA A 222 -12.00 -11.94 -9.05
N ASN A 223 -11.77 -10.73 -8.50
CA ASN A 223 -12.10 -9.44 -9.10
C ASN A 223 -13.43 -9.46 -9.89
N GLU A 224 -14.54 -9.82 -9.22
CA GLU A 224 -15.89 -9.90 -9.82
C GLU A 224 -16.07 -10.99 -10.90
N GLY A 225 -15.05 -11.80 -11.17
CA GLY A 225 -15.09 -12.83 -12.21
C GLY A 225 -15.93 -14.06 -11.89
N TYR A 226 -16.46 -14.16 -10.67
CA TYR A 226 -17.39 -15.23 -10.29
C TYR A 226 -18.78 -14.68 -10.08
N THR A 227 -19.77 -15.41 -10.60
CA THR A 227 -21.13 -15.33 -10.08
C THR A 227 -21.18 -15.81 -8.63
N SER A 228 -22.21 -15.41 -7.89
CA SER A 228 -22.45 -15.90 -6.53
C SER A 228 -22.50 -17.43 -6.45
N LYS A 229 -23.03 -18.11 -7.47
CA LYS A 229 -23.08 -19.58 -7.55
C LYS A 229 -21.69 -20.18 -7.74
N GLU A 230 -20.88 -19.63 -8.63
CA GLU A 230 -19.50 -20.10 -8.86
C GLU A 230 -18.62 -19.89 -7.62
N ALA A 231 -18.76 -18.75 -6.93
CA ALA A 231 -18.05 -18.50 -5.68
C ALA A 231 -18.37 -19.55 -4.61
N ILE A 232 -19.66 -19.91 -4.45
CA ILE A 232 -20.10 -20.98 -3.55
C ILE A 232 -19.52 -22.33 -4.00
N GLU A 233 -19.51 -22.63 -5.30
CA GLU A 233 -18.98 -23.88 -5.84
C GLU A 233 -17.47 -24.03 -5.59
N VAL A 234 -16.69 -22.94 -5.75
CA VAL A 234 -15.26 -22.91 -5.40
C VAL A 234 -15.08 -23.30 -3.94
N LEU A 235 -15.79 -22.62 -3.03
CA LEU A 235 -15.69 -22.87 -1.59
C LEU A 235 -15.99 -24.32 -1.23
N HIS A 236 -17.06 -24.90 -1.80
CA HIS A 236 -17.39 -26.31 -1.59
C HIS A 236 -16.28 -27.25 -2.07
N LYS A 237 -15.71 -27.00 -3.25
CA LYS A 237 -14.63 -27.83 -3.79
C LYS A 237 -13.33 -27.72 -3.00
N LEU A 238 -13.10 -26.60 -2.30
CA LEU A 238 -11.93 -26.38 -1.45
C LEU A 238 -12.12 -26.96 -0.03
N ASN A 239 -13.33 -26.96 0.52
CA ASN A 239 -13.60 -27.43 1.88
C ASN A 239 -13.23 -28.92 2.09
N GLY A 240 -13.27 -29.73 1.02
CA GLY A 240 -12.91 -31.15 1.07
C GLY A 240 -11.42 -31.49 0.94
N LYS A 241 -10.53 -30.50 0.75
CA LYS A 241 -9.14 -30.73 0.29
C LYS A 241 -8.04 -30.07 1.15
N GLN A 242 -8.31 -29.82 2.44
CA GLN A 242 -7.35 -29.20 3.39
C GLN A 242 -6.79 -27.83 2.95
N PHE A 243 -7.64 -26.99 2.35
CA PHE A 243 -7.24 -25.61 2.05
C PHE A 243 -7.50 -24.70 3.26
N SER A 244 -6.43 -24.10 3.81
CA SER A 244 -6.57 -23.01 4.79
C SER A 244 -6.80 -21.70 4.06
N ILE A 245 -8.08 -21.32 3.95
CA ILE A 245 -8.51 -20.06 3.33
C ILE A 245 -8.54 -18.98 4.40
N SER A 246 -7.75 -17.92 4.22
CA SER A 246 -7.73 -16.75 5.11
C SER A 246 -8.81 -15.75 4.74
N GLN A 247 -9.08 -15.58 3.44
CA GLN A 247 -10.02 -14.59 2.93
C GLN A 247 -10.47 -14.95 1.51
N VAL A 248 -11.72 -14.61 1.17
CA VAL A 248 -12.23 -14.64 -0.20
C VAL A 248 -12.77 -13.26 -0.54
N ILE A 249 -12.26 -12.70 -1.63
CA ILE A 249 -12.67 -11.41 -2.17
C ILE A 249 -13.50 -11.69 -3.43
N VAL A 250 -14.81 -11.50 -3.28
CA VAL A 250 -15.78 -11.47 -4.37
C VAL A 250 -16.35 -10.06 -4.36
N GLN A 251 -15.83 -9.20 -5.22
CA GLN A 251 -16.41 -7.88 -5.46
C GLN A 251 -17.64 -8.07 -6.36
N ASN A 252 -18.64 -7.20 -6.23
CA ASN A 252 -19.96 -7.35 -6.84
C ASN A 252 -20.50 -5.99 -7.27
#